data_AF-A0A090VYH5-F1
#
_entry.id   AF-A0A090VYH5-F1
#
_cell.length_a   1.000
_cell.length_b   1.000
_cell.length_c   1.000
_cell.angle_alpha   90.00
_cell.angle_beta   90.00
_cell.angle_gamma   90.00
#
_symmetry.space_group_name_H-M   'P 1'
#
loop_
_entity.id
_entity.type
_entity.pdbx_description
1 polymer ?
#
loop_
_entity_poly.entity_id
_entity_poly.type
_entity_poly.pdbx_seq_one_letter_code
_entity_poly.pdbx_strand_id
1 'polypeptide(L)'
;MGRGIPRQFLRHLKSEVERIWALGKNVIFDIDVSGGLRIKRKFPEETLAIFVKPPSIDELKIRLKKRKTESDDKINMRVAKASAELATAPLFDTIIVNDNLDKALLEAKNIVSKFINS
;
A
#
# COMPACT_ATOMS: atom_id res chain seq x y z
N MET A 1 12.00 -2.51 16.20
CA MET A 1 10.85 -3.28 16.73
C MET A 1 9.58 -2.81 16.06
N GLY A 2 9.04 -3.56 15.10
CA GLY A 2 7.78 -3.20 14.44
C GLY A 2 6.61 -3.44 15.41
N ARG A 3 5.77 -2.43 15.64
CA ARG A 3 4.51 -2.60 16.38
C ARG A 3 3.65 -3.56 15.57
N GLY A 4 3.65 -4.83 15.97
CA GLY A 4 2.78 -5.83 15.38
C GLY A 4 1.33 -5.43 15.64
N ILE A 5 0.51 -5.41 14.60
CA ILE A 5 -0.94 -5.25 14.74
C ILE A 5 -1.46 -6.34 15.69
N PRO A 6 -2.19 -5.99 16.78
CA PRO A 6 -2.68 -6.97 17.75
C PRO A 6 -3.53 -8.05 17.07
N ARG A 7 -3.41 -9.32 17.51
CA ARG A 7 -4.21 -10.44 16.96
C ARG A 7 -5.72 -10.15 17.00
N GLN A 8 -6.18 -9.39 17.98
CA GLN A 8 -7.57 -8.97 18.12
C GLN A 8 -8.01 -8.08 16.94
N PHE A 9 -7.18 -7.14 16.48
CA PHE A 9 -7.47 -6.30 15.31
C PHE A 9 -7.61 -7.12 14.02
N LEU A 10 -6.78 -8.17 13.86
CA LEU A 10 -6.85 -9.05 12.69
C LEU A 10 -8.13 -9.91 12.65
N ARG A 11 -8.73 -10.22 13.80
CA ARG A 11 -10.05 -10.90 13.86
C ARG A 11 -11.15 -9.96 13.38
N HIS A 12 -11.18 -8.74 13.88
CA HIS A 12 -12.15 -7.72 13.47
C HIS A 12 -12.02 -7.35 11.99
N LEU A 13 -10.78 -7.29 11.48
CA LEU A 13 -10.51 -7.04 10.07
C LEU A 13 -11.17 -8.10 9.16
N LYS A 14 -11.03 -9.39 9.52
CA LYS A 14 -11.60 -10.48 8.73
C LYS A 14 -13.12 -10.40 8.69
N SER A 15 -13.76 -10.25 9.84
CA SER A 15 -15.23 -10.14 9.89
C SER A 15 -15.75 -8.94 9.13
N GLU A 16 -15.03 -7.81 9.15
CA GLU A 16 -15.44 -6.62 8.41
C GLU A 16 -15.27 -6.78 6.89
N VAL A 17 -14.18 -7.43 6.45
CA VAL A 17 -13.99 -7.78 5.04
C VAL A 17 -15.10 -8.71 4.56
N GLU A 18 -15.39 -9.79 5.30
CA GLU A 18 -16.46 -10.74 4.97
C GLU A 18 -17.83 -10.05 4.93
N ARG A 19 -18.10 -9.13 5.85
CA ARG A 19 -19.33 -8.34 5.87
C ARG A 19 -19.46 -7.46 4.63
N ILE A 20 -18.39 -6.79 4.20
CA ILE A 20 -18.41 -5.93 3.01
C ILE A 20 -18.57 -6.76 1.73
N TRP A 21 -17.91 -7.92 1.64
CA TRP A 21 -18.08 -8.86 0.53
C TRP A 21 -19.51 -9.42 0.45
N ALA A 22 -20.14 -9.70 1.59
CA ALA A 22 -21.55 -10.11 1.64
C ALA A 22 -22.51 -9.04 1.10
N LEU A 23 -22.08 -7.77 1.03
CA LEU A 23 -22.82 -6.67 0.39
C LEU A 23 -22.51 -6.52 -1.11
N GLY A 24 -21.74 -7.43 -1.71
CA GLY A 24 -21.29 -7.34 -3.10
C GLY A 24 -20.31 -6.19 -3.37
N LYS A 25 -19.61 -5.72 -2.33
CA LYS A 25 -18.69 -4.57 -2.42
C LYS A 25 -17.23 -5.01 -2.31
N ASN A 26 -16.35 -4.23 -2.92
CA ASN A 26 -14.90 -4.39 -2.81
C ASN A 26 -14.34 -3.60 -1.62
N VAL A 27 -13.27 -4.10 -1.02
CA VAL A 27 -12.54 -3.45 0.08
C VAL A 27 -11.24 -2.87 -0.45
N ILE A 28 -10.92 -1.63 -0.08
CA ILE A 28 -9.65 -0.99 -0.41
C ILE A 28 -8.92 -0.68 0.90
N PHE A 29 -7.64 -1.07 0.97
CA PHE A 29 -6.76 -0.76 2.10
C PHE A 29 -5.69 0.24 1.67
N ASP A 30 -5.64 1.39 2.35
CA ASP A 30 -4.50 2.31 2.30
C ASP A 30 -3.69 2.14 3.60
N ILE A 31 -2.65 1.31 3.53
CA ILE A 31 -1.83 0.91 4.69
C ILE A 31 -0.36 0.79 4.30
N ASP A 32 0.51 0.71 5.30
CA ASP A 32 1.94 0.53 5.06
C ASP A 32 2.28 -0.84 4.47
N VAL A 33 3.50 -0.94 3.96
CA VAL A 33 4.06 -2.14 3.32
C VAL A 33 3.89 -3.41 4.17
N SER A 34 4.18 -3.30 5.46
CA SER A 34 4.14 -4.44 6.38
C SER A 34 2.71 -4.92 6.64
N GLY A 35 1.76 -3.99 6.68
CA GLY A 35 0.33 -4.24 6.74
C GLY A 35 -0.18 -4.89 5.47
N GLY A 36 0.17 -4.33 4.30
CA GLY A 36 -0.23 -4.84 2.98
C GLY A 36 0.16 -6.30 2.79
N LEU A 37 1.43 -6.63 3.03
CA LEU A 37 1.93 -8.01 2.94
C LEU A 37 1.27 -8.95 3.96
N ARG A 38 0.83 -8.44 5.12
CA ARG A 38 0.11 -9.23 6.10
C ARG A 38 -1.31 -9.56 5.65
N ILE A 39 -2.00 -8.62 4.99
CA ILE A 39 -3.32 -8.87 4.39
C ILE A 39 -3.19 -9.88 3.25
N LYS A 40 -2.22 -9.68 2.33
CA LYS A 40 -1.96 -10.61 1.23
C LYS A 40 -1.69 -12.03 1.72
N ARG A 41 -0.89 -12.22 2.77
CA ARG A 41 -0.68 -13.56 3.37
C ARG A 41 -1.94 -14.18 3.96
N LYS A 42 -2.93 -13.37 4.36
CA LYS A 42 -4.16 -13.85 5.00
C LYS A 42 -5.24 -14.19 3.98
N PHE A 43 -5.25 -13.50 2.84
CA PHE A 43 -6.20 -13.67 1.74
C PHE A 43 -5.43 -13.68 0.42
N PRO A 44 -4.64 -14.73 0.14
CA PRO A 44 -3.70 -14.75 -0.98
C PRO A 44 -4.38 -14.65 -2.35
N GLU A 45 -5.55 -15.27 -2.50
CA GLU A 45 -6.29 -15.33 -3.75
C GLU A 45 -7.25 -14.13 -3.92
N GLU A 46 -7.78 -13.61 -2.81
CA GLU A 46 -8.78 -12.54 -2.80
C GLU A 46 -8.17 -11.13 -2.65
N THR A 47 -6.83 -11.03 -2.66
CA THR A 47 -6.12 -9.75 -2.51
C THR A 47 -5.23 -9.44 -3.70
N LEU A 48 -5.43 -8.26 -4.28
CA LEU A 48 -4.46 -7.60 -5.15
C LEU A 48 -3.62 -6.61 -4.34
N ALA A 49 -2.34 -6.91 -4.16
CA ALA A 49 -1.37 -6.05 -3.50
C ALA A 49 -0.61 -5.20 -4.52
N ILE A 50 -0.87 -3.89 -4.52
CA ILE A 50 -0.21 -2.91 -5.40
C ILE A 50 0.82 -2.11 -4.61
N PHE A 51 2.09 -2.17 -5.02
CA PHE A 51 3.14 -1.34 -4.44
C PHE A 51 3.29 -0.04 -5.23
N VAL A 52 2.90 1.09 -4.64
CA VAL A 52 3.06 2.40 -5.28
C VAL A 52 4.38 3.03 -4.82
N LYS A 53 5.30 3.25 -5.75
CA LYS A 53 6.63 3.81 -5.43
C LYS A 53 6.90 5.14 -6.12
N PRO A 54 7.64 6.06 -5.49
CA PRO A 54 8.20 7.21 -6.19
C PRO A 54 9.25 6.75 -7.22
N PRO A 55 9.58 7.58 -8.23
CA PRO A 55 10.64 7.29 -9.17
C PRO A 55 12.02 7.15 -8.49
N SER A 56 12.27 7.89 -7.41
CA SER A 56 13.48 7.79 -6.59
C SER A 56 13.24 8.19 -5.13
N ILE A 57 14.20 7.89 -4.25
CA ILE A 57 14.18 8.35 -2.85
C ILE A 57 14.32 9.88 -2.76
N ASP A 58 15.10 10.50 -3.65
CA ASP A 58 15.24 11.95 -3.69
C ASP A 58 13.91 12.63 -4.04
N GLU A 59 13.19 12.10 -5.02
CA GLU A 59 11.84 12.56 -5.38
C GLU A 59 10.85 12.38 -4.23
N LEU A 60 10.95 11.30 -3.44
CA LEU A 60 10.17 11.14 -2.22
C LEU A 60 10.43 12.28 -1.24
N LYS A 61 11.71 12.58 -0.98
CA LYS A 61 12.11 13.65 -0.05
C LYS A 61 11.62 15.01 -0.52
N ILE A 62 11.75 15.31 -1.82
CA ILE A 62 11.25 16.55 -2.43
C ILE A 62 9.75 16.68 -2.22
N ARG A 63 8.98 15.62 -2.50
CA ARG A 63 7.51 15.62 -2.33
C ARG A 63 7.08 15.80 -0.88
N LEU A 64 7.74 15.13 0.06
CA LEU A 64 7.46 15.27 1.50
C LEU A 64 7.69 16.70 1.98
N LYS A 65 8.82 17.33 1.57
CA LYS A 65 9.11 18.73 1.88
C LYS A 65 8.10 19.70 1.26
N LYS A 66 7.71 19.46 0.01
CA LYS A 66 6.75 20.31 -0.71
C LYS A 66 5.37 20.34 -0.04
N ARG A 67 4.95 19.24 0.60
CA ARG A 67 3.67 19.16 1.31
C ARG A 67 3.62 20.08 2.54
N LYS A 68 4.75 20.45 3.14
CA LYS A 68 4.84 21.33 4.33
C LYS A 68 3.95 20.91 5.52
N THR A 69 3.57 19.63 5.58
CA THR A 69 2.71 19.07 6.64
C THR A 69 3.48 18.31 7.72
N GLU A 70 4.77 18.07 7.52
CA GLU A 70 5.61 17.22 8.36
C GLU A 70 6.89 17.96 8.75
N SER A 71 7.41 17.72 9.97
CA SER A 71 8.71 18.23 10.41
C SER A 71 9.86 17.50 9.71
N ASP A 72 11.04 18.13 9.65
CA ASP A 72 12.23 17.54 9.02
C ASP A 72 12.61 16.19 9.65
N ASP A 73 12.45 16.01 10.96
CA ASP A 73 12.69 14.73 11.64
C ASP A 73 11.78 13.62 11.13
N LYS A 74 10.49 13.91 10.93
CA LYS A 74 9.53 12.95 10.38
C LYS A 74 9.87 12.61 8.93
N ILE A 75 10.27 13.61 8.13
CA ILE A 75 10.69 13.41 6.75
C ILE A 75 11.92 12.48 6.71
N ASN A 76 12.93 12.75 7.52
CA ASN A 76 14.15 11.93 7.59
C ASN A 76 13.84 10.50 8.02
N MET A 77 12.95 10.30 9.00
CA MET A 77 12.50 8.97 9.41
C MET A 77 11.82 8.20 8.28
N ARG A 78 10.94 8.86 7.50
CA ARG A 78 10.27 8.23 6.34
C ARG A 78 11.25 7.88 5.24
N VAL A 79 12.19 8.78 4.92
CA VAL A 79 13.26 8.55 3.93
C VAL A 79 14.15 7.38 4.36
N ALA A 80 14.54 7.30 5.64
CA ALA A 80 15.34 6.20 6.16
C ALA A 80 14.62 4.83 6.06
N LYS A 81 13.30 4.81 6.27
CA LYS A 81 12.48 3.59 6.11
C LYS A 81 12.28 3.21 4.63
N ALA A 82 12.27 4.19 3.74
CA ALA A 82 11.93 3.99 2.32
C ALA A 82 12.81 2.94 1.63
N SER A 83 14.12 2.92 1.89
CA SER A 83 15.03 1.93 1.28
C SER A 83 14.63 0.49 1.63
N ALA A 84 14.30 0.24 2.89
CA ALA A 84 13.87 -1.08 3.35
C ALA A 84 12.48 -1.45 2.80
N GLU A 85 11.56 -0.48 2.71
CA GLU A 85 10.25 -0.69 2.10
C GLU A 85 10.34 -0.97 0.60
N LEU A 86 11.17 -0.23 -0.14
CA LEU A 86 11.42 -0.45 -1.57
C LEU A 86 11.98 -1.84 -1.86
N ALA A 87 12.82 -2.39 -0.98
CA ALA A 87 13.36 -3.74 -1.11
C ALA A 87 12.28 -4.84 -1.03
N THR A 88 11.11 -4.53 -0.47
CA THR A 88 9.98 -5.48 -0.40
C THR A 88 9.05 -5.40 -1.60
N ALA A 89 9.23 -4.45 -2.53
CA ALA A 89 8.38 -4.29 -3.70
C ALA A 89 8.18 -5.59 -4.51
N PRO A 90 9.18 -6.49 -4.67
CA PRO A 90 8.98 -7.78 -5.34
C PRO A 90 8.01 -8.75 -4.64
N LEU A 91 7.61 -8.48 -3.40
CA LEU A 91 6.65 -9.30 -2.65
C LEU A 91 5.18 -8.92 -2.93
N PHE A 92 4.95 -7.88 -3.75
CA PHE A 92 3.64 -7.43 -4.17
C PHE A 92 3.29 -8.02 -5.53
N ASP A 93 2.00 -8.08 -5.87
CA ASP A 93 1.53 -8.61 -7.14
C ASP A 93 1.92 -7.69 -8.31
N THR A 94 2.01 -6.38 -8.05
CA THR A 94 2.41 -5.39 -9.05
C THR A 94 3.03 -4.15 -8.42
N ILE A 95 3.83 -3.43 -9.21
CA ILE A 95 4.53 -2.21 -8.80
C ILE A 95 4.11 -1.09 -9.76
N ILE A 96 3.57 0.00 -9.22
CA ILE A 96 3.24 1.21 -9.97
C ILE A 96 4.27 2.29 -9.61
N VAL A 97 4.94 2.84 -10.61
CA VAL A 97 5.81 4.00 -10.43
C VAL A 97 4.98 5.26 -10.55
N ASN A 98 4.92 6.04 -9.48
CA ASN A 98 4.19 7.31 -9.44
C ASN A 98 5.12 8.47 -9.77
N ASP A 99 5.62 8.53 -11.00
CA ASP A 99 6.36 9.67 -11.56
C ASP A 99 5.40 10.74 -12.10
N ASN A 100 4.34 10.31 -12.78
CA ASN A 100 3.25 11.12 -13.29
C ASN A 100 1.89 10.59 -12.78
N LEU A 101 1.08 11.49 -12.21
CA LEU A 101 -0.18 11.13 -11.58
C LEU A 101 -1.17 10.50 -12.57
N ASP A 102 -1.34 11.07 -13.75
CA ASP A 102 -2.32 10.61 -14.73
C ASP A 102 -1.98 9.21 -15.25
N LYS A 103 -0.69 8.95 -15.51
CA LYS A 103 -0.21 7.63 -15.91
C LYS A 103 -0.41 6.59 -14.81
N ALA A 104 -0.01 6.92 -13.57
CA ALA A 104 -0.16 6.02 -12.43
C ALA A 104 -1.64 5.70 -12.13
N LEU A 105 -2.54 6.68 -12.28
CA LEU A 105 -3.98 6.49 -12.13
C LEU A 105 -4.55 5.57 -13.21
N LEU A 106 -4.16 5.77 -14.48
CA LEU A 106 -4.59 4.93 -15.58
C LEU A 106 -4.11 3.48 -15.40
N GLU A 107 -2.85 3.30 -15.01
CA GLU A 107 -2.27 2.00 -14.70
C GLU A 107 -3.01 1.31 -13.55
N ALA A 108 -3.20 2.01 -12.43
CA ALA A 108 -3.93 1.47 -11.27
C ALA A 108 -5.36 1.06 -11.65
N LYS A 109 -6.08 1.91 -12.40
CA LYS A 109 -7.42 1.60 -12.88
C LYS A 109 -7.44 0.33 -13.71
N ASN A 110 -6.53 0.18 -14.65
CA ASN A 110 -6.47 -0.99 -15.53
C ASN A 110 -6.20 -2.28 -14.74
N ILE A 111 -5.26 -2.25 -13.79
CA ILE A 111 -4.91 -3.41 -12.96
C ILE A 111 -6.11 -3.79 -12.06
N VAL A 112 -6.68 -2.81 -11.35
CA VAL A 112 -7.82 -3.05 -10.45
C VAL A 112 -9.05 -3.54 -11.22
N SER A 113 -9.36 -2.95 -12.38
CA SER A 113 -10.48 -3.41 -13.21
C SER A 113 -10.28 -4.83 -13.72
N LYS A 114 -9.06 -5.24 -14.07
CA LYS A 114 -8.80 -6.64 -14.47
C LYS A 114 -9.03 -7.60 -13.31
N PHE A 115 -8.57 -7.25 -12.11
CA PHE A 115 -8.71 -8.09 -10.91
C PHE A 115 -10.16 -8.24 -10.43
N ILE A 116 -10.98 -7.18 -10.51
CA ILE A 116 -12.39 -7.25 -10.08
C ILE A 116 -13.25 -8.03 -11.08
N ASN A 117 -12.82 -8.14 -12.35
CA ASN A 117 -13.57 -8.81 -13.41
C ASN A 117 -13.00 -10.20 -13.77
N SER A 118 -11.99 -10.70 -13.06
CA SER A 118 -11.45 -12.06 -13.20
C SER A 118 -12.21 -13.04 -12.33
#